data_AF-A0A7T4C4H9-F1
#
_entry.id   AF-A0A7T4C4H9-F1
#
_cell.length_a   1.000
_cell.length_b   1.000
_cell.length_c   1.000
_cell.angle_alpha   90.00
_cell.angle_beta   90.00
_cell.angle_gamma   90.00
#
_symmetry.space_group_name_H-M   'P 1'
#
loop_
_entity.id
_entity.type
_entity.pdbx_description
1 polymer ?
#
loop_
_entity_poly.entity_id
_entity_poly.type
_entity_poly.pdbx_seq_one_letter_code
_entity_poly.pdbx_strand_id
1 'polypeptide(L)'
;MANPQKPDPSGVLLVRKYVELAAKLNTYLNHWPHHEKYGLAQQVRTTLYDCYKLMVEGHKRYHKKTTLTQLDVGHEQLRMLLYLAYELGYFAHHKGKSAPPNVGERRWMVISNAVDEIGRMIGGWIKKEQALTKQ
;
A
#
# COMPACT_ATOMS: atom_id res chain seq x y z
N MET A 1 2.02 25.18 24.91
CA MET A 1 2.12 25.61 23.50
C MET A 1 2.53 24.41 22.67
N ALA A 2 1.69 23.98 21.72
CA ALA A 2 1.95 22.77 20.94
C ALA A 2 3.19 22.98 20.06
N ASN A 3 4.23 22.16 20.25
CA ASN A 3 5.39 22.16 19.38
C ASN A 3 4.93 21.74 17.97
N PRO A 4 5.11 22.57 16.91
CA PRO A 4 4.82 22.13 15.57
C PRO A 4 5.82 21.03 15.22
N GLN A 5 5.34 19.78 15.20
CA GLN A 5 6.13 18.64 14.77
C GLN A 5 6.68 18.95 13.38
N LYS A 6 7.99 19.23 13.27
CA LYS A 6 8.64 19.34 11.96
C LYS A 6 8.37 18.04 11.18
N PRO A 7 8.07 18.11 9.88
CA PRO A 7 7.75 16.92 9.10
C PRO A 7 8.93 15.95 9.18
N ASP A 8 8.69 14.75 9.72
CA ASP A 8 9.69 13.69 9.83
C ASP A 8 10.13 13.28 8.41
N PRO A 9 11.41 13.44 8.03
CA PRO A 9 11.89 13.12 6.68
C PRO A 9 11.59 11.67 6.27
N SER A 10 11.60 10.75 7.24
CA SER A 10 11.26 9.33 7.00
C SER A 10 9.78 9.13 6.65
N GLY A 11 8.89 9.92 7.26
CA GLY A 11 7.46 9.89 6.99
C GLY A 11 7.12 10.45 5.60
N VAL A 12 7.80 11.52 5.19
CA VAL A 12 7.68 12.09 3.84
C VAL A 12 8.10 11.08 2.77
N LEU A 13 9.19 10.35 3.00
CA LEU A 13 9.66 9.31 2.08
C LEU A 13 8.65 8.14 1.96
N LEU A 14 8.06 7.70 3.09
CA LEU A 14 7.04 6.65 3.09
C LEU A 14 5.85 7.03 2.21
N VAL A 15 5.30 8.23 2.44
CA VAL A 15 4.13 8.72 1.68
C VAL A 15 4.47 8.83 0.19
N ARG A 16 5.66 9.32 -0.16
CA ARG A 16 6.10 9.40 -1.56
C ARG A 16 6.13 8.02 -2.23
N LYS A 17 6.81 7.04 -1.61
CA LYS A 17 6.89 5.67 -2.14
C LYS A 17 5.52 5.01 -2.23
N TYR A 18 4.64 5.30 -1.27
CA TYR A 18 3.26 4.82 -1.30
C TYR A 18 2.46 5.39 -2.48
N VAL A 19 2.62 6.68 -2.77
CA VAL A 19 1.99 7.32 -3.93
C VAL A 19 2.51 6.72 -5.25
N GLU A 20 3.81 6.44 -5.33
CA GLU A 20 4.42 5.76 -6.49
C GLU A 20 3.81 4.36 -6.69
N LEU A 21 3.68 3.56 -5.61
CA LEU A 21 2.95 2.28 -5.65
C LEU A 21 1.50 2.47 -6.10
N ALA A 22 0.78 3.42 -5.51
CA ALA A 22 -0.64 3.63 -5.78
C ALA A 22 -0.92 4.02 -7.23
N ALA A 23 -0.11 4.91 -7.80
CA ALA A 23 -0.21 5.31 -9.20
C ALA A 23 0.06 4.12 -10.14
N LYS A 24 1.11 3.34 -9.85
CA LYS A 24 1.47 2.17 -10.65
C LYS A 24 0.40 1.09 -10.59
N LEU A 25 -0.07 0.78 -9.39
CA LEU A 25 -1.08 -0.24 -9.14
C LEU A 25 -2.40 0.11 -9.83
N ASN A 26 -2.87 1.35 -9.73
CA ASN A 26 -4.10 1.78 -10.42
C ASN A 26 -4.04 1.55 -11.94
N THR A 27 -2.88 1.73 -12.55
CA THR A 27 -2.68 1.41 -13.98
C THR A 27 -2.90 -0.08 -14.25
N TYR A 28 -2.43 -0.96 -13.37
CA TYR A 28 -2.65 -2.40 -13.52
C TYR A 28 -4.09 -2.81 -13.22
N LEU A 29 -4.74 -2.21 -12.23
CA LEU A 29 -6.16 -2.48 -11.93
C LEU A 29 -7.09 -2.10 -13.09
N ASN A 30 -6.72 -1.11 -13.91
CA ASN A 30 -7.46 -0.78 -15.13
C ASN A 30 -7.29 -1.83 -16.23
N HIS A 31 -6.24 -2.64 -16.14
CA HIS A 31 -5.99 -3.73 -17.08
C HIS A 31 -6.60 -5.04 -16.66
N TRP A 32 -7.14 -5.19 -15.44
CA TRP A 32 -7.74 -6.44 -14.95
C TRP A 32 -9.02 -6.83 -15.72
N PRO A 33 -9.50 -8.08 -15.58
CA PRO A 33 -10.73 -8.52 -16.24
C PRO A 33 -11.94 -7.64 -15.91
N HIS A 34 -12.82 -7.40 -16.88
CA HIS A 34 -13.94 -6.46 -16.72
C HIS A 34 -14.90 -6.86 -15.59
N HIS A 35 -15.16 -8.17 -15.41
CA HIS A 35 -16.04 -8.66 -14.35
C HIS A 35 -15.51 -8.36 -12.93
N GLU A 36 -14.20 -8.17 -12.78
CA GLU A 36 -13.57 -7.83 -11.50
C GLU A 36 -13.53 -6.34 -11.19
N LYS A 37 -14.00 -5.49 -12.10
CA LYS A 37 -13.97 -4.03 -11.93
C LYS A 37 -14.59 -3.58 -10.60
N TYR A 38 -15.73 -4.18 -10.24
CA TYR A 38 -16.45 -3.93 -8.99
C TYR A 38 -16.21 -5.03 -7.93
N GLY A 39 -15.44 -6.06 -8.28
CA GLY A 39 -15.02 -7.14 -7.38
C GLY A 39 -13.67 -6.81 -6.75
N LEU A 40 -12.66 -7.66 -7.01
CA LEU A 40 -11.35 -7.55 -6.38
C LEU A 40 -10.65 -6.23 -6.70
N ALA A 41 -10.79 -5.70 -7.92
CA ALA A 41 -10.15 -4.43 -8.30
C ALA A 41 -10.65 -3.26 -7.44
N GLN A 42 -11.94 -3.24 -7.09
CA GLN A 42 -12.49 -2.21 -6.23
C GLN A 42 -12.03 -2.37 -4.78
N GLN A 43 -12.02 -3.60 -4.26
CA GLN A 43 -11.53 -3.87 -2.90
C GLN A 43 -10.07 -3.47 -2.72
N VAL A 44 -9.22 -3.75 -3.71
CA VAL A 44 -7.81 -3.31 -3.71
C VAL A 44 -7.71 -1.78 -3.71
N ARG A 45 -8.49 -1.07 -4.54
CA ARG A 45 -8.48 0.42 -4.55
C ARG A 45 -8.90 1.00 -3.22
N THR A 46 -9.99 0.50 -2.64
CA THR A 46 -10.47 0.97 -1.34
C THR A 46 -9.40 0.78 -0.27
N THR A 47 -8.85 -0.43 -0.16
CA THR A 47 -7.80 -0.75 0.84
C THR A 47 -6.55 0.10 0.63
N LEU A 48 -6.12 0.28 -0.63
CA LEU A 48 -5.00 1.14 -1.00
C LEU A 48 -5.22 2.60 -0.55
N TYR A 49 -6.41 3.15 -0.74
CA TYR A 49 -6.72 4.52 -0.36
C TYR A 49 -6.94 4.68 1.15
N ASP A 50 -7.46 3.67 1.84
CA ASP A 50 -7.64 3.72 3.28
C ASP A 50 -6.29 3.69 4.01
N CYS A 51 -5.35 2.86 3.54
CA CYS A 51 -3.96 2.92 4.00
C CYS A 51 -3.31 4.29 3.77
N TYR A 52 -3.56 4.95 2.62
CA TYR A 52 -3.07 6.31 2.38
C TYR A 52 -3.66 7.31 3.39
N LYS A 53 -4.97 7.25 3.67
CA LYS A 53 -5.62 8.10 4.68
C LYS A 53 -5.02 7.88 6.07
N LEU A 54 -4.80 6.62 6.46
CA LEU A 54 -4.18 6.26 7.74
C LEU A 54 -2.74 6.79 7.86
N MET A 55 -1.97 6.79 6.77
CA MET A 55 -0.65 7.44 6.76
C MET A 55 -0.77 8.94 7.04
N VAL A 56 -1.67 9.65 6.36
CA VAL A 56 -1.89 11.09 6.61
C VAL A 56 -2.32 11.34 8.06
N GLU A 57 -3.25 10.55 8.56
CA GLU A 57 -3.75 10.64 9.94
C GLU A 57 -2.63 10.40 10.97
N GLY A 58 -1.81 9.37 10.76
CA GLY A 58 -0.67 9.05 11.62
C GLY A 58 0.36 10.19 11.68
N HIS A 59 0.55 10.94 10.60
CA HIS A 59 1.44 12.11 10.61
C HIS A 59 0.88 13.28 11.44
N LYS A 60 -0.45 13.38 11.58
CA LYS A 60 -1.11 14.50 12.29
C LYS A 60 -1.41 14.19 13.75
N ARG A 61 -1.59 12.93 14.12
CA ARG A 61 -1.91 12.56 15.50
C ARG A 61 -0.71 12.68 16.45
N TYR A 62 -0.98 13.18 17.65
CA TYR A 62 -0.04 13.17 18.78
C TYR A 62 0.08 11.77 19.40
N HIS A 63 -1.06 11.08 19.57
CA HIS A 63 -1.11 9.67 19.97
C HIS A 63 -1.66 8.86 18.82
N LYS A 64 -0.81 8.04 18.20
CA LYS A 64 -1.08 7.38 16.91
C LYS A 64 -1.02 5.86 16.95
N LYS A 65 -0.93 5.25 18.14
CA LYS A 65 -0.82 3.79 18.32
C LYS A 65 -1.90 3.04 17.53
N THR A 66 -3.18 3.40 17.75
CA THR A 66 -4.32 2.77 17.05
C THR A 66 -4.25 2.96 15.55
N THR A 67 -3.97 4.19 15.07
CA THR A 67 -3.86 4.51 13.64
C THR A 67 -2.74 3.72 12.97
N LEU A 68 -1.58 3.58 13.62
CA LEU A 68 -0.47 2.81 13.07
C LEU A 68 -0.74 1.30 13.08
N THR A 69 -1.43 0.78 14.10
CA THR A 69 -1.89 -0.62 14.10
C THR A 69 -2.89 -0.87 12.98
N GLN A 70 -3.83 0.06 12.74
CA GLN A 70 -4.77 -0.04 11.62
C GLN A 70 -4.05 0.02 10.28
N LEU A 71 -3.03 0.88 10.14
CA LEU A 71 -2.21 0.97 8.94
C LEU A 71 -1.46 -0.35 8.67
N ASP A 72 -0.89 -0.95 9.72
CA ASP A 72 -0.19 -2.24 9.62
C ASP A 72 -1.12 -3.36 9.12
N VAL A 73 -2.27 -3.51 9.76
CA VAL A 73 -3.29 -4.49 9.37
C VAL A 73 -3.81 -4.23 7.96
N GLY A 74 -4.16 -2.98 7.63
CA GLY A 74 -4.66 -2.62 6.31
C GLY A 74 -3.63 -2.84 5.20
N HIS A 75 -2.35 -2.59 5.49
CA HIS A 75 -1.28 -2.87 4.53
C HIS A 75 -1.09 -4.37 4.29
N GLU A 76 -1.21 -5.20 5.33
CA GLU A 76 -1.18 -6.65 5.18
C GLU A 76 -2.41 -7.18 4.42
N GLN A 77 -3.59 -6.61 4.65
CA GLN A 77 -4.77 -6.91 3.83
C GLN A 77 -4.55 -6.56 2.36
N LEU A 78 -3.96 -5.40 2.07
CA LEU A 78 -3.60 -5.02 0.70
C LEU A 78 -2.64 -6.03 0.07
N ARG A 79 -1.60 -6.46 0.79
CA ARG A 79 -0.66 -7.51 0.35
C ARG A 79 -1.40 -8.80 -0.04
N MET A 80 -2.28 -9.28 0.83
CA MET A 80 -3.00 -10.54 0.60
C MET A 80 -3.99 -10.46 -0.56
N LEU A 81 -4.68 -9.32 -0.74
CA LEU A 81 -5.54 -9.10 -1.90
C LEU A 81 -4.75 -9.07 -3.21
N LEU A 82 -3.56 -8.47 -3.21
CA LEU A 82 -2.68 -8.45 -4.37
C LEU A 82 -2.11 -9.83 -4.69
N TYR A 83 -1.77 -10.62 -3.66
CA TYR A 83 -1.34 -12.00 -3.83
C TYR A 83 -2.45 -12.87 -4.43
N LEU A 84 -3.69 -12.73 -3.93
CA LEU A 84 -4.86 -13.39 -4.54
C LEU A 84 -5.02 -13.01 -6.02
N ALA A 85 -4.91 -11.73 -6.36
CA ALA A 85 -4.99 -11.28 -7.75
C ALA A 85 -3.88 -11.84 -8.64
N TYR A 86 -2.70 -12.10 -8.07
CA TYR A 86 -1.59 -12.76 -8.75
C TYR A 86 -1.89 -14.23 -9.04
N GLU A 87 -2.37 -14.98 -8.06
CA GLU A 87 -2.78 -16.38 -8.22
C GLU A 87 -3.93 -16.53 -9.24
N LEU A 88 -4.84 -15.55 -9.30
CA LEU A 88 -5.90 -15.49 -10.31
C LEU A 88 -5.40 -15.05 -11.71
N GLY A 89 -4.12 -14.75 -11.87
CA GLY A 89 -3.50 -14.38 -13.14
C GLY A 89 -3.82 -12.96 -13.61
N TYR A 90 -4.38 -12.09 -12.77
CA TYR A 90 -4.86 -10.76 -13.21
C TYR A 90 -3.76 -9.82 -13.64
N PHE A 91 -2.53 -10.01 -13.14
CA PHE A 91 -1.36 -9.26 -13.60
C PHE A 91 -0.97 -9.60 -15.04
N ALA A 92 -1.28 -10.81 -15.51
CA ALA A 92 -1.11 -11.22 -16.90
C ALA A 92 -2.24 -10.74 -17.81
N HIS A 93 -3.24 -10.01 -17.31
CA HIS A 93 -4.32 -9.46 -18.14
C HIS A 93 -3.93 -8.07 -18.69
N HIS A 94 -4.32 -7.79 -19.94
CA HIS A 94 -4.15 -6.49 -20.58
C HIS A 94 -5.20 -6.25 -21.66
N LYS A 95 -6.11 -5.29 -21.42
CA LYS A 95 -7.13 -4.86 -22.39
C LYS A 95 -7.97 -6.02 -22.95
N GLY A 96 -8.45 -6.91 -22.09
CA GLY A 96 -9.30 -8.04 -22.49
C GLY A 96 -8.55 -9.23 -23.11
N LYS A 97 -7.22 -9.21 -23.09
CA LYS A 97 -6.37 -10.28 -23.61
C LYS A 97 -5.31 -10.67 -22.58
N SER A 98 -4.79 -11.88 -22.70
CA SER A 98 -3.57 -12.27 -22.00
C SER A 98 -2.39 -11.46 -22.55
N ALA A 99 -1.58 -10.92 -21.64
CA ALA A 99 -0.32 -10.27 -21.95
C ALA A 99 0.71 -11.31 -22.45
N PRO A 100 1.78 -10.87 -23.11
CA PRO A 100 2.87 -11.76 -23.50
C PRO A 100 3.43 -12.55 -22.31
N PRO A 101 4.06 -13.73 -22.57
CA PRO A 101 4.71 -14.52 -21.53
C PRO A 101 5.64 -13.67 -20.65
N ASN A 102 5.71 -14.00 -19.37
CA ASN A 102 6.55 -13.33 -18.36
C ASN A 102 6.17 -11.88 -18.01
N VAL A 103 5.19 -11.25 -18.70
CA VAL A 103 4.75 -9.89 -18.36
C VAL A 103 3.99 -9.86 -17.03
N GLY A 104 3.14 -10.85 -16.77
CA GLY A 104 2.40 -10.95 -15.51
C GLY A 104 3.33 -11.04 -14.31
N GLU A 105 4.32 -11.95 -14.38
CA GLU A 105 5.33 -12.15 -13.34
C GLU A 105 6.16 -10.89 -13.08
N ARG A 106 6.62 -10.20 -14.15
CA ARG A 106 7.36 -8.93 -14.00
C ARG A 106 6.52 -7.85 -13.31
N ARG A 107 5.24 -7.71 -13.67
CA ARG A 107 4.33 -6.74 -13.04
C ARG A 107 4.09 -7.07 -11.57
N TRP A 108 3.90 -8.36 -11.26
CA TRP A 108 3.80 -8.85 -9.90
C TRP A 108 5.05 -8.51 -9.09
N MET A 109 6.24 -8.86 -9.58
CA MET A 109 7.51 -8.62 -8.91
C MET A 109 7.73 -7.13 -8.59
N VAL A 110 7.38 -6.23 -9.52
CA VAL A 110 7.45 -4.78 -9.28
C VAL A 110 6.53 -4.36 -8.13
N ILE A 111 5.30 -4.88 -8.09
CA ILE A 111 4.33 -4.53 -7.05
C ILE A 111 4.67 -5.17 -5.71
N SER A 112 4.99 -6.46 -5.68
CA SER A 112 5.32 -7.18 -4.45
C SER A 112 6.55 -6.59 -3.77
N ASN A 113 7.59 -6.23 -4.54
CA ASN A 113 8.79 -5.60 -3.99
C ASN A 113 8.49 -4.20 -3.39
N ALA A 114 7.62 -3.43 -4.04
CA ALA A 114 7.20 -2.13 -3.52
C ALA A 114 6.36 -2.26 -2.24
N VAL A 115 5.45 -3.24 -2.19
CA VAL A 115 4.66 -3.58 -0.99
C VAL A 115 5.58 -4.01 0.16
N ASP A 116 6.59 -4.84 -0.11
CA ASP A 116 7.59 -5.24 0.88
C ASP A 116 8.40 -4.09 1.44
N GLU A 117 8.82 -3.16 0.56
CA GLU A 117 9.52 -1.96 0.97
C GLU A 117 8.65 -1.10 1.90
N ILE A 118 7.39 -0.87 1.52
CA ILE A 118 6.44 -0.08 2.32
C ILE A 118 6.18 -0.75 3.67
N GLY A 119 6.00 -2.08 3.70
CA GLY A 119 5.82 -2.83 4.95
C GLY A 119 7.00 -2.65 5.92
N ARG A 120 8.25 -2.70 5.43
CA ARG A 120 9.44 -2.43 6.25
C ARG A 120 9.45 -1.00 6.80
N MET A 121 9.04 -0.01 5.99
CA MET A 121 8.96 1.39 6.42
C MET A 121 7.87 1.61 7.47
N ILE A 122 6.69 1.00 7.32
CA ILE A 122 5.61 1.03 8.32
C ILE A 122 6.09 0.41 9.64
N GLY A 123 6.71 -0.77 9.59
CA GLY A 123 7.26 -1.43 10.77
C GLY A 123 8.35 -0.60 11.47
N GLY A 124 9.20 0.08 10.70
CA GLY A 124 10.18 1.04 11.22
C GLY A 124 9.53 2.22 11.95
N TRP A 125 8.46 2.77 11.39
CA TRP A 125 7.70 3.86 12.02
C TRP A 125 7.03 3.42 13.32
N ILE A 126 6.39 2.25 13.34
CA ILE A 126 5.77 1.68 14.55
C ILE A 126 6.80 1.50 15.67
N LYS A 127 7.97 0.92 15.36
CA LYS A 127 9.05 0.72 16.34
C LYS A 127 9.54 2.05 16.92
N LYS A 128 9.71 3.08 16.09
CA LYS A 128 10.12 4.42 16.51
C LYS A 128 9.11 5.04 17.49
N GLU A 129 7.82 4.97 17.18
CA GLU A 129 6.76 5.54 18.04
C GLU A 129 6.61 4.77 19.36
N GLN A 130 6.79 3.44 19.34
CA GLN A 130 6.83 2.63 20.56
C GLN A 130 8.01 2.97 21.46
N ALA A 131 9.18 3.29 20.89
CA ALA A 131 10.35 3.71 21.66
C ALA A 131 10.14 5.08 22.32
N LEU A 132 9.51 6.02 21.62
CA LEU A 132 9.18 7.36 22.14
C LEU A 132 8.16 7.31 23.29
N THR A 133 7.24 6.34 23.28
CA THR A 133 6.21 6.21 24.33
C THR A 133 6.75 5.56 25.61
N LYS A 134 7.92 4.91 25.56
CA LYS A 134 8.55 4.24 26.72
C LYS A 134 9.54 5.13 27.47
N GLN A 135 9.87 6.31 26.95
CA GLN A 135 10.71 7.33 27.58
C GLN A 135 9.83 8.32 28.35
#